data_AF-D3BIC3-F1
#
_entry.id   AF-D3BIC3-F1
#
_cell.length_a   1.000
_cell.length_b   1.000
_cell.length_c   1.000
_cell.angle_alpha   90.00
_cell.angle_beta   90.00
_cell.angle_gamma   90.00
#
_symmetry.space_group_name_H-M   'P 1'
#
loop_
_entity.id
_entity.type
_entity.pdbx_description
1 polymer ?
#
loop_
_entity_poly.entity_id
_entity_poly.type
_entity_poly.pdbx_seq_one_letter_code
_entity_poly.pdbx_strand_id
1 'polypeptide(L)'
;MNEIPPIVSSIFLNVDDSDLEPIYQLISRSNITKLDNCQSLRYILPESLTSLSFRYDFNEPLSIRYPPPHLKSLNLELTYFDKPIKEGDLPKTLERLKLGYSFNQPFEPGVLPPSLKILKYQGNHALRVGSLPPNLKKFKASVLWLPSIKSLSNLKSLSIFNGFQTIDTSYLPSSLTRLKIATGRLKSKIPSMKNICSIIATYDIDEIFKDRSQYQFEYLKVISSNQESLGLKMKHLEISIYGDKTENVRGLPDGIETLTIGTDYRDSLVIDDIPPSVRKLVIHSLDFFKKKEKIEEILPNSLQELVILHSGIISTKGNFDSDILPESLQSLTLPSIQLPQPRIPKNLVMIPSGENNLWLRTLDDHHYLFFTEHPNFISAIVDELQIPKIFALYKSFKMISK
;
A
#
# COMPACT_ATOMS: atom_id res chain seq x y z
N MET A 1 -21.60 9.62 -35.12
CA MET A 1 -21.33 8.22 -34.72
C MET A 1 -22.42 7.88 -33.71
N ASN A 2 -23.39 7.04 -34.08
CA ASN A 2 -24.68 6.97 -33.36
C ASN A 2 -24.72 5.91 -32.25
N GLU A 3 -23.63 5.16 -32.05
CA GLU A 3 -23.55 4.08 -31.06
C GLU A 3 -22.13 3.96 -30.52
N ILE A 4 -22.00 3.45 -29.30
CA ILE A 4 -20.71 3.10 -28.69
C ILE A 4 -20.28 1.74 -29.28
N PRO A 5 -19.06 1.63 -29.86
CA PRO A 5 -18.60 0.38 -30.45
C PRO A 5 -18.62 -0.78 -29.45
N PRO A 6 -19.04 -2.01 -29.83
CA PRO A 6 -19.13 -3.16 -28.93
C PRO A 6 -17.81 -3.57 -28.24
N ILE A 7 -16.67 -3.20 -28.83
CA ILE A 7 -15.34 -3.46 -28.26
C ILE A 7 -15.05 -2.58 -27.02
N VAL A 8 -15.77 -1.47 -26.85
CA VAL A 8 -15.63 -0.58 -25.70
C VAL A 8 -16.32 -1.22 -24.50
N SER A 9 -15.52 -1.65 -23.53
CA SER A 9 -16.01 -2.29 -22.30
C SER A 9 -16.04 -1.34 -21.09
N SER A 10 -15.38 -0.18 -21.19
CA SER A 10 -15.25 0.81 -20.12
C SER A 10 -15.32 2.22 -20.68
N ILE A 11 -16.03 3.11 -19.99
CA ILE A 11 -16.11 4.54 -20.31
C ILE A 11 -15.74 5.36 -19.07
N PHE A 12 -14.94 6.41 -19.28
CA PHE A 12 -14.73 7.48 -18.30
C PHE A 12 -15.48 8.71 -18.80
N LEU A 13 -16.49 9.16 -18.05
CA LEU A 13 -17.29 10.32 -18.42
C LEU A 13 -16.58 11.61 -18.01
N ASN A 14 -16.29 12.49 -18.94
CA ASN A 14 -15.82 13.84 -18.63
C ASN A 14 -16.44 14.84 -19.60
N VAL A 15 -17.71 15.14 -19.36
CA VAL A 15 -18.50 15.99 -20.25
C VAL A 15 -19.25 17.05 -19.46
N ASP A 16 -19.55 18.14 -20.15
CA ASP A 16 -20.31 19.27 -19.62
C ASP A 16 -21.78 18.89 -19.47
N ASP A 17 -22.48 19.60 -18.58
CA ASP A 17 -23.86 19.26 -18.22
C ASP A 17 -24.84 19.33 -19.40
N SER A 18 -24.55 20.17 -20.41
CA SER A 18 -25.33 20.29 -21.64
C SER A 18 -25.29 19.04 -22.51
N ASP A 19 -24.23 18.25 -22.43
CA ASP A 19 -24.02 17.07 -23.27
C ASP A 19 -24.37 15.76 -22.56
N LEU A 20 -24.83 15.82 -21.30
CA LEU A 20 -25.12 14.62 -20.52
C LEU A 20 -26.22 13.77 -21.16
N GLU A 21 -27.36 14.38 -21.46
CA GLU A 21 -28.53 13.67 -22.00
C GLU A 21 -28.18 12.79 -23.22
N PRO A 22 -27.61 13.32 -24.32
CA PRO A 22 -27.32 12.50 -25.49
C PRO A 22 -26.28 11.41 -25.19
N ILE A 23 -25.31 11.68 -24.32
CA ILE A 23 -24.26 10.71 -23.97
C ILE A 23 -24.81 9.57 -23.12
N TYR A 24 -25.65 9.86 -22.13
CA TYR A 24 -26.30 8.83 -21.33
C TYR A 24 -27.28 7.99 -22.16
N GLN A 25 -27.94 8.57 -23.18
CA GLN A 25 -28.74 7.79 -24.12
C GLN A 25 -27.89 6.78 -24.90
N LEU A 26 -26.70 7.18 -25.37
CA LEU A 26 -25.75 6.26 -26.01
C LEU A 26 -25.28 5.17 -25.04
N ILE A 27 -24.91 5.56 -23.82
CA ILE A 27 -24.43 4.64 -22.77
C ILE A 27 -25.50 3.62 -22.39
N SER A 28 -26.76 4.04 -22.25
CA SER A 28 -27.88 3.16 -21.88
C SER A 28 -28.11 1.99 -22.85
N ARG A 29 -27.76 2.18 -24.13
CA ARG A 29 -27.91 1.18 -25.21
C ARG A 29 -26.64 0.36 -25.46
N SER A 30 -25.58 0.59 -24.69
CA SER A 30 -24.27 -0.02 -24.89
C SER A 30 -24.06 -1.28 -24.04
N ASN A 31 -23.02 -2.04 -24.37
CA ASN A 31 -22.58 -3.23 -23.64
C ASN A 31 -21.40 -2.94 -22.68
N ILE A 32 -21.25 -1.69 -22.24
CA ILE A 32 -20.15 -1.34 -21.33
C ILE A 32 -20.36 -2.04 -19.98
N THR A 33 -19.26 -2.59 -19.47
CA THR A 33 -19.27 -3.26 -18.16
C THR A 33 -18.79 -2.35 -17.04
N LYS A 34 -18.17 -1.21 -17.37
CA LYS A 34 -17.62 -0.24 -16.43
C LYS A 34 -17.92 1.19 -16.86
N LEU A 35 -18.43 1.98 -15.92
CA LEU A 35 -18.67 3.40 -16.07
C LEU A 35 -17.98 4.13 -14.94
N ASP A 36 -17.01 4.96 -15.29
CA ASP A 36 -16.28 5.80 -14.36
C ASP A 36 -16.68 7.26 -14.48
N ASN A 37 -16.59 7.97 -13.36
CA ASN A 37 -16.91 9.40 -13.26
C ASN A 37 -18.37 9.72 -13.64
N CYS A 38 -19.30 8.83 -13.30
CA CYS A 38 -20.73 9.05 -13.46
C CYS A 38 -21.17 10.33 -12.72
N GLN A 39 -21.93 11.17 -13.41
CA GLN A 39 -22.32 12.50 -12.97
C GLN A 39 -23.71 12.54 -12.32
N SER A 40 -24.64 11.67 -12.76
CA SER A 40 -26.01 11.68 -12.27
C SER A 40 -26.68 10.32 -12.42
N LEU A 41 -27.57 10.00 -11.49
CA LEU A 41 -28.42 8.80 -11.51
C LEU A 41 -29.81 9.07 -12.11
N ARG A 42 -30.07 10.29 -12.61
CA ARG A 42 -31.33 10.60 -13.32
C ARG A 42 -31.51 9.82 -14.63
N TYR A 43 -30.42 9.23 -15.13
CA TYR A 43 -30.36 8.53 -16.40
C TYR A 43 -30.37 7.01 -16.25
N ILE A 44 -30.87 6.34 -17.28
CA ILE A 44 -30.84 4.88 -17.36
C ILE A 44 -29.39 4.44 -17.59
N LEU A 45 -28.91 3.58 -16.71
CA LEU A 45 -27.60 2.94 -16.83
C LEU A 45 -27.75 1.60 -17.58
N PRO A 46 -26.72 1.14 -18.31
CA PRO A 46 -26.81 -0.08 -19.10
C PRO A 46 -26.93 -1.33 -18.22
N GLU A 47 -27.71 -2.30 -18.68
CA GLU A 47 -27.98 -3.58 -17.99
C GLU A 47 -26.70 -4.42 -17.76
N SER A 48 -25.72 -4.28 -18.66
CA SER A 48 -24.43 -4.99 -18.62
C SER A 48 -23.45 -4.43 -17.58
N LEU A 49 -23.79 -3.32 -16.90
CA LEU A 49 -22.88 -2.63 -15.99
C LEU A 49 -22.56 -3.47 -14.75
N THR A 50 -21.27 -3.71 -14.52
CA THR A 50 -20.75 -4.45 -13.35
C THR A 50 -19.94 -3.57 -12.39
N SER A 51 -19.49 -2.40 -12.85
CA SER A 51 -18.70 -1.46 -12.05
C SER A 51 -19.11 -0.01 -12.33
N LEU A 52 -19.41 0.73 -11.27
CA LEU A 52 -19.82 2.14 -11.32
C LEU A 52 -18.97 2.96 -10.35
N SER A 53 -18.40 4.07 -10.82
CA SER A 53 -17.80 5.10 -9.98
C SER A 53 -18.33 6.49 -10.36
N PHE A 54 -18.33 7.40 -9.39
CA PHE A 54 -18.94 8.72 -9.54
C PHE A 54 -17.91 9.85 -9.55
N ARG A 55 -18.32 10.98 -10.12
CA ARG A 55 -17.59 12.24 -10.07
C ARG A 55 -17.46 12.77 -8.64
N TYR A 56 -16.40 13.51 -8.38
CA TYR A 56 -16.05 14.00 -7.05
C TYR A 56 -17.13 14.86 -6.38
N ASP A 57 -17.96 15.55 -7.17
CA ASP A 57 -19.05 16.42 -6.72
C ASP A 57 -20.41 15.71 -6.56
N PHE A 58 -20.49 14.41 -6.87
CA PHE A 58 -21.72 13.64 -6.78
C PHE A 58 -22.28 13.59 -5.35
N ASN A 59 -23.55 13.97 -5.19
CA ASN A 59 -24.28 13.93 -3.91
C ASN A 59 -25.79 13.70 -4.08
N GLU A 60 -26.20 13.01 -5.16
CA GLU A 60 -27.59 12.61 -5.38
C GLU A 60 -27.94 11.34 -4.58
N PRO A 61 -29.21 11.15 -4.14
CA PRO A 61 -29.62 9.88 -3.53
C PRO A 61 -29.38 8.67 -4.45
N LEU A 62 -28.95 7.54 -3.87
CA LEU A 62 -28.72 6.29 -4.63
C LEU A 62 -30.01 5.54 -5.01
N SER A 63 -31.17 6.14 -4.82
CA SER A 63 -32.44 5.52 -5.18
C SER A 63 -32.59 5.52 -6.70
N ILE A 64 -32.06 4.47 -7.34
CA ILE A 64 -32.13 4.29 -8.79
C ILE A 64 -33.46 3.62 -9.09
N ARG A 65 -34.25 4.22 -9.99
CA ARG A 65 -35.51 3.63 -10.44
C ARG A 65 -35.30 2.27 -11.13
N TYR A 66 -34.17 2.12 -11.82
CA TYR A 66 -33.71 0.91 -12.52
C TYR A 66 -32.24 0.63 -12.21
N PRO A 67 -31.92 0.05 -11.04
CA PRO A 67 -30.53 -0.26 -10.69
C PRO A 67 -29.98 -1.34 -11.64
N PRO A 68 -28.74 -1.22 -12.14
CA PRO A 68 -28.16 -2.25 -13.01
C PRO A 68 -28.13 -3.60 -12.25
N PRO A 69 -28.80 -4.65 -12.77
CA PRO A 69 -29.06 -5.87 -12.01
C PRO A 69 -27.77 -6.66 -11.73
N HIS A 70 -26.73 -6.46 -12.54
CA HIS A 70 -25.46 -7.15 -12.44
C HIS A 70 -24.35 -6.33 -11.79
N LEU A 71 -24.69 -5.20 -11.15
CA LEU A 71 -23.69 -4.33 -10.53
C LEU A 71 -22.98 -5.02 -9.37
N LYS A 72 -21.66 -5.23 -9.52
CA LYS A 72 -20.81 -5.88 -8.51
C LYS A 72 -19.98 -4.89 -7.70
N SER A 73 -19.75 -3.69 -8.23
CA SER A 73 -18.84 -2.71 -7.62
C SER A 73 -19.39 -1.29 -7.71
N LEU A 74 -19.52 -0.63 -6.56
CA LEU A 74 -19.95 0.76 -6.43
C LEU A 74 -18.88 1.56 -5.67
N ASN A 75 -18.37 2.62 -6.30
CA ASN A 75 -17.30 3.44 -5.74
C ASN A 75 -17.69 4.92 -5.62
N LEU A 76 -17.90 5.35 -4.38
CA LEU A 76 -18.20 6.73 -3.96
C LEU A 76 -17.04 7.31 -3.12
N GLU A 77 -15.85 6.70 -3.16
CA GLU A 77 -14.76 7.02 -2.24
C GLU A 77 -14.26 8.47 -2.34
N LEU A 78 -14.21 9.02 -3.55
CA LEU A 78 -13.70 10.36 -3.84
C LEU A 78 -14.81 11.40 -4.00
N THR A 79 -16.02 11.10 -3.51
CA THR A 79 -17.21 11.95 -3.68
C THR A 79 -17.59 12.69 -2.42
N TYR A 80 -18.35 13.79 -2.56
CA TYR A 80 -19.03 14.47 -1.45
C TYR A 80 -20.37 13.83 -1.05
N PHE A 81 -20.62 12.58 -1.45
CA PHE A 81 -21.87 11.88 -1.18
C PHE A 81 -22.13 11.72 0.33
N ASP A 82 -23.25 12.27 0.81
CA ASP A 82 -23.70 12.20 2.20
C ASP A 82 -25.24 12.06 2.30
N LYS A 83 -25.83 11.24 1.43
CA LYS A 83 -27.27 10.93 1.46
C LYS A 83 -27.51 9.57 2.14
N PRO A 84 -28.59 9.41 2.93
CA PRO A 84 -28.88 8.12 3.56
C PRO A 84 -29.09 7.03 2.49
N ILE A 85 -28.53 5.85 2.73
CA ILE A 85 -28.74 4.66 1.91
C ILE A 85 -29.82 3.82 2.59
N LYS A 86 -30.91 3.54 1.89
CA LYS A 86 -32.04 2.77 2.40
C LYS A 86 -31.99 1.34 1.89
N GLU A 87 -32.76 0.47 2.52
CA GLU A 87 -32.99 -0.88 2.02
C GLU A 87 -33.54 -0.83 0.59
N GLY A 88 -32.92 -1.59 -0.32
CA GLY A 88 -33.28 -1.61 -1.75
C GLY A 88 -32.51 -0.63 -2.64
N ASP A 89 -31.85 0.40 -2.09
CA ASP A 89 -31.03 1.33 -2.89
C ASP A 89 -29.76 0.64 -3.45
N LEU A 90 -29.27 -0.39 -2.76
CA LEU A 90 -28.11 -1.17 -3.19
C LEU A 90 -28.55 -2.48 -3.88
N PRO A 91 -28.03 -2.80 -5.07
CA PRO A 91 -28.33 -4.06 -5.75
C PRO A 91 -27.94 -5.28 -4.90
N LYS A 92 -28.79 -6.33 -4.92
CA LYS A 92 -28.53 -7.61 -4.23
C LYS A 92 -27.31 -8.37 -4.76
N THR A 93 -26.75 -7.95 -5.89
CA THR A 93 -25.54 -8.50 -6.53
C THR A 93 -24.26 -7.77 -6.14
N LEU A 94 -24.36 -6.66 -5.39
CA LEU A 94 -23.23 -5.80 -5.07
C LEU A 94 -22.22 -6.53 -4.17
N GLU A 95 -20.98 -6.65 -4.64
CA GLU A 95 -19.91 -7.33 -3.92
C GLU A 95 -18.92 -6.35 -3.27
N ARG A 96 -18.82 -5.13 -3.79
CA ARG A 96 -17.87 -4.10 -3.34
C ARG A 96 -18.57 -2.75 -3.21
N LEU A 97 -18.50 -2.18 -2.02
CA LEU A 97 -18.98 -0.84 -1.73
C LEU A 97 -17.84 -0.02 -1.10
N LYS A 98 -17.52 1.12 -1.70
CA LYS A 98 -16.57 2.09 -1.13
C LYS A 98 -17.25 3.43 -0.96
N LEU A 99 -17.19 3.96 0.25
CA LEU A 99 -17.75 5.26 0.63
C LEU A 99 -16.63 6.17 1.12
N GLY A 100 -16.74 7.44 0.73
CA GLY A 100 -15.75 8.48 1.01
C GLY A 100 -15.78 8.99 2.45
N TYR A 101 -14.91 9.96 2.73
CA TYR A 101 -14.83 10.62 4.04
C TYR A 101 -16.03 11.52 4.33
N SER A 102 -16.70 12.03 3.30
CA SER A 102 -17.89 12.88 3.44
C SER A 102 -19.14 12.13 3.84
N PHE A 103 -19.20 10.81 3.60
CA PHE A 103 -20.37 10.01 3.93
C PHE A 103 -20.47 9.76 5.44
N ASN A 104 -21.40 10.45 6.08
CA ASN A 104 -21.63 10.44 7.51
C ASN A 104 -23.09 10.08 7.83
N GLN A 105 -23.56 8.96 7.28
CA GLN A 105 -24.89 8.40 7.59
C GLN A 105 -24.76 7.01 8.23
N PRO A 106 -25.68 6.61 9.12
CA PRO A 106 -25.68 5.28 9.74
C PRO A 106 -26.16 4.20 8.76
N PHE A 107 -25.81 2.94 9.05
CA PHE A 107 -26.38 1.76 8.39
C PHE A 107 -27.38 1.06 9.28
N GLU A 108 -28.64 1.04 8.85
CA GLU A 108 -29.67 0.20 9.45
C GLU A 108 -29.49 -1.27 9.03
N PRO A 109 -29.93 -2.24 9.87
CA PRO A 109 -29.98 -3.65 9.48
C PRO A 109 -30.73 -3.84 8.15
N GLY A 110 -30.19 -4.68 7.27
CA GLY A 110 -30.78 -4.96 5.95
C GLY A 110 -30.38 -4.01 4.81
N VAL A 111 -29.80 -2.83 5.11
CA VAL A 111 -29.35 -1.88 4.07
C VAL A 111 -28.21 -2.44 3.22
N LEU A 112 -27.23 -3.08 3.87
CA LEU A 112 -26.09 -3.67 3.16
C LEU A 112 -26.46 -5.05 2.60
N PRO A 113 -26.25 -5.31 1.29
CA PRO A 113 -26.69 -6.56 0.67
C PRO A 113 -25.87 -7.75 1.16
N PRO A 114 -26.47 -8.96 1.26
CA PRO A 114 -25.79 -10.16 1.76
C PRO A 114 -24.66 -10.66 0.84
N SER A 115 -24.63 -10.22 -0.41
CA SER A 115 -23.55 -10.49 -1.39
C SER A 115 -22.26 -9.72 -1.11
N LEU A 116 -22.30 -8.71 -0.22
CA LEU A 116 -21.19 -7.78 -0.03
C LEU A 116 -19.97 -8.48 0.57
N LYS A 117 -18.85 -8.41 -0.15
CA LYS A 117 -17.56 -9.02 0.23
C LYS A 117 -16.56 -7.96 0.70
N ILE A 118 -16.65 -6.74 0.16
CA ILE A 118 -15.73 -5.64 0.49
C ILE A 118 -16.54 -4.41 0.85
N LEU A 119 -16.32 -3.93 2.08
CA LEU A 119 -16.85 -2.66 2.54
C LEU A 119 -15.71 -1.73 2.96
N LYS A 120 -15.66 -0.55 2.36
CA LYS A 120 -14.84 0.56 2.84
C LYS A 120 -15.76 1.68 3.26
N TYR A 121 -15.85 1.91 4.55
CA TYR A 121 -16.69 2.95 5.15
C TYR A 121 -15.93 3.55 6.34
N GLN A 122 -16.00 4.88 6.48
CA GLN A 122 -15.21 5.62 7.47
C GLN A 122 -16.06 6.40 8.48
N GLY A 123 -17.37 6.21 8.48
CA GLY A 123 -18.23 6.86 9.46
C GLY A 123 -17.99 6.35 10.88
N ASN A 124 -18.48 7.12 11.86
CA ASN A 124 -18.30 6.83 13.28
C ASN A 124 -19.64 6.49 13.99
N HIS A 125 -20.71 6.28 13.23
CA HIS A 125 -22.02 5.91 13.79
C HIS A 125 -21.96 4.55 14.46
N ALA A 126 -22.66 4.39 15.58
CA ALA A 126 -22.84 3.08 16.19
C ALA A 126 -23.58 2.15 15.21
N LEU A 127 -23.09 0.91 15.09
CA LEU A 127 -23.76 -0.11 14.28
C LEU A 127 -24.73 -0.90 15.15
N ARG A 128 -25.95 -1.11 14.64
CA ARG A 128 -26.89 -2.05 15.23
C ARG A 128 -26.48 -3.48 14.91
N VAL A 129 -26.91 -4.42 15.75
CA VAL A 129 -26.74 -5.85 15.47
C VAL A 129 -27.44 -6.16 14.14
N GLY A 130 -26.74 -6.86 13.24
CA GLY A 130 -27.24 -7.19 11.90
C GLY A 130 -27.01 -6.11 10.84
N SER A 131 -26.41 -4.96 11.16
CA SER A 131 -26.05 -3.95 10.15
C SER A 131 -24.94 -4.40 9.20
N LEU A 132 -24.06 -5.33 9.62
CA LEU A 132 -22.97 -5.84 8.79
C LEU A 132 -23.33 -7.20 8.17
N PRO A 133 -23.15 -7.39 6.85
CA PRO A 133 -23.44 -8.67 6.21
C PRO A 133 -22.39 -9.75 6.59
N PRO A 134 -22.81 -11.00 6.78
CA PRO A 134 -21.94 -12.08 7.30
C PRO A 134 -20.87 -12.56 6.30
N ASN A 135 -21.01 -12.21 5.01
CA ASN A 135 -20.11 -12.64 3.94
C ASN A 135 -18.94 -11.67 3.68
N LEU A 136 -18.78 -10.64 4.50
CA LEU A 136 -17.67 -9.69 4.40
C LEU A 136 -16.32 -10.42 4.49
N LYS A 137 -15.47 -10.19 3.49
CA LYS A 137 -14.10 -10.72 3.40
C LYS A 137 -13.05 -9.65 3.68
N LYS A 138 -13.33 -8.39 3.33
CA LYS A 138 -12.46 -7.24 3.60
C LYS A 138 -13.28 -6.08 4.16
N PHE A 139 -12.82 -5.52 5.28
CA PHE A 139 -13.52 -4.41 5.93
C PHE A 139 -12.53 -3.35 6.41
N LYS A 140 -12.80 -2.08 6.12
CA LYS A 140 -12.17 -0.93 6.79
C LYS A 140 -13.19 -0.40 7.81
N ALA A 141 -12.81 -0.36 9.09
CA ALA A 141 -13.73 -0.16 10.20
C ALA A 141 -13.20 0.79 11.28
N SER A 142 -14.11 1.47 11.98
CA SER A 142 -13.80 2.22 13.19
C SER A 142 -13.58 1.26 14.37
N VAL A 143 -12.76 1.65 15.35
CA VAL A 143 -12.58 0.90 16.60
C VAL A 143 -13.91 0.66 17.34
N LEU A 144 -14.88 1.56 17.18
CA LEU A 144 -16.22 1.46 17.79
C LEU A 144 -17.03 0.25 17.31
N TRP A 145 -16.63 -0.39 16.20
CA TRP A 145 -17.38 -1.50 15.59
C TRP A 145 -16.82 -2.87 15.95
N LEU A 146 -15.75 -2.94 16.76
CA LEU A 146 -15.14 -4.18 17.20
C LEU A 146 -16.15 -5.21 17.74
N PRO A 147 -17.13 -4.85 18.60
CA PRO A 147 -18.15 -5.80 19.06
C PRO A 147 -18.92 -6.48 17.92
N SER A 148 -19.33 -5.71 16.91
CA SER A 148 -20.06 -6.23 15.75
C SER A 148 -19.18 -7.07 14.83
N ILE A 149 -17.91 -6.68 14.69
CA ILE A 149 -16.95 -7.35 13.81
C ILE A 149 -16.61 -8.76 14.29
N LYS A 150 -16.60 -9.01 15.61
CA LYS A 150 -16.29 -10.31 16.21
C LYS A 150 -17.07 -11.47 15.61
N SER A 151 -18.31 -11.22 15.20
CA SER A 151 -19.21 -12.22 14.60
C SER A 151 -18.90 -12.58 13.14
N LEU A 152 -18.04 -11.82 12.45
CA LEU A 152 -17.78 -11.97 11.02
C LEU A 152 -16.80 -13.12 10.72
N SER A 153 -17.31 -14.35 10.68
CA SER A 153 -16.53 -15.57 10.46
C SER A 153 -15.85 -15.67 9.09
N ASN A 154 -16.29 -14.91 8.07
CA ASN A 154 -15.67 -14.89 6.74
C ASN A 154 -14.61 -13.79 6.55
N LEU A 155 -14.40 -12.94 7.56
CA LEU A 155 -13.55 -11.77 7.43
C LEU A 155 -12.06 -12.17 7.36
N LYS A 156 -11.42 -11.88 6.23
CA LYS A 156 -9.99 -12.19 6.00
C LYS A 156 -9.09 -10.98 6.18
N SER A 157 -9.61 -9.78 5.94
CA SER A 157 -8.83 -8.53 6.00
C SER A 157 -9.58 -7.48 6.79
N LEU A 158 -8.98 -6.97 7.85
CA LEU A 158 -9.51 -5.87 8.65
C LEU A 158 -8.51 -4.71 8.68
N SER A 159 -8.99 -3.50 8.43
CA SER A 159 -8.24 -2.26 8.56
C SER A 159 -8.94 -1.35 9.56
N ILE A 160 -8.37 -1.14 10.74
CA ILE A 160 -8.95 -0.28 11.77
C ILE A 160 -8.42 1.15 11.60
N PHE A 161 -9.31 2.12 11.49
CA PHE A 161 -9.00 3.55 11.49
C PHE A 161 -9.46 4.21 12.79
N ASN A 162 -8.91 5.38 13.11
CA ASN A 162 -9.21 6.15 14.33
C ASN A 162 -8.98 5.37 15.62
N GLY A 163 -7.87 4.66 15.69
CA GLY A 163 -7.58 3.82 16.84
C GLY A 163 -7.00 4.57 18.03
N PHE A 164 -7.02 5.91 18.15
CA PHE A 164 -6.46 6.65 19.30
C PHE A 164 -6.90 6.16 20.70
N GLN A 165 -7.88 5.27 20.76
CA GLN A 165 -8.35 4.57 21.95
C GLN A 165 -7.64 3.21 22.14
N THR A 166 -8.08 2.47 23.15
CA THR A 166 -7.62 1.09 23.36
C THR A 166 -8.39 0.13 22.44
N ILE A 167 -7.67 -0.77 21.77
CA ILE A 167 -8.18 -1.80 20.87
C ILE A 167 -8.05 -3.13 21.59
N ASP A 168 -9.16 -3.66 22.10
CA ASP A 168 -9.22 -5.00 22.67
C ASP A 168 -9.25 -6.04 21.55
N THR A 169 -8.15 -6.80 21.43
CA THR A 169 -7.97 -7.78 20.36
C THR A 169 -8.89 -9.00 20.50
N SER A 170 -9.58 -9.18 21.64
CA SER A 170 -10.55 -10.26 21.85
C SER A 170 -11.83 -10.14 20.99
N TYR A 171 -12.02 -8.98 20.34
CA TYR A 171 -13.06 -8.74 19.35
C TYR A 171 -12.64 -9.06 17.91
N LEU A 172 -11.37 -9.39 17.67
CA LEU A 172 -10.89 -9.73 16.34
C LEU A 172 -11.37 -11.14 15.95
N PRO A 173 -11.97 -11.33 14.76
CA PRO A 173 -12.35 -12.64 14.26
C PRO A 173 -11.14 -13.54 14.07
N SER A 174 -11.26 -14.80 14.46
CA SER A 174 -10.21 -15.82 14.25
C SER A 174 -9.97 -16.15 12.77
N SER A 175 -10.90 -15.77 11.89
CA SER A 175 -10.80 -15.95 10.44
C SER A 175 -9.82 -15.01 9.76
N LEU A 176 -9.35 -13.97 10.46
CA LEU A 176 -8.49 -12.93 9.93
C LEU A 176 -7.12 -13.47 9.51
N THR A 177 -6.70 -13.03 8.33
CA THR A 177 -5.36 -13.29 7.79
C THR A 177 -4.66 -12.01 7.41
N ARG A 178 -5.24 -10.84 7.66
CA ARG A 178 -4.61 -9.53 7.44
C ARG A 178 -5.24 -8.54 8.40
N LEU A 179 -4.43 -7.98 9.27
CA LEU A 179 -4.82 -6.91 10.17
C LEU A 179 -3.95 -5.69 9.85
N LYS A 180 -4.60 -4.55 9.62
CA LYS A 180 -3.97 -3.24 9.54
C LYS A 180 -4.55 -2.36 10.63
N ILE A 181 -3.72 -1.87 11.54
CA ILE A 181 -4.11 -0.90 12.57
C ILE A 181 -3.22 0.31 12.36
N ALA A 182 -3.80 1.49 12.17
CA ALA A 182 -3.06 2.70 11.83
C ALA A 182 -2.62 3.52 13.05
N THR A 183 -3.41 3.51 14.12
CA THR A 183 -3.08 4.17 15.39
C THR A 183 -3.73 3.41 16.55
N GLY A 184 -3.28 3.62 17.79
CA GLY A 184 -3.95 3.15 19.00
C GLY A 184 -3.12 2.36 19.98
N ARG A 185 -3.75 1.92 21.08
CA ARG A 185 -3.13 0.98 22.03
C ARG A 185 -3.76 -0.40 21.90
N LEU A 186 -3.00 -1.43 21.55
CA LEU A 186 -3.52 -2.80 21.61
C LEU A 186 -3.59 -3.28 23.06
N LYS A 187 -4.63 -4.05 23.35
CA LYS A 187 -4.83 -4.76 24.62
C LYS A 187 -5.29 -6.19 24.34
N SER A 188 -4.98 -7.11 25.26
CA SER A 188 -5.37 -8.52 25.21
C SER A 188 -4.59 -9.35 24.18
N LYS A 189 -4.61 -10.67 24.36
CA LYS A 189 -3.95 -11.63 23.46
C LYS A 189 -4.55 -11.56 22.06
N ILE A 190 -3.70 -11.37 21.06
CA ILE A 190 -4.14 -11.39 19.66
C ILE A 190 -4.53 -12.82 19.25
N PRO A 191 -5.62 -13.04 18.50
CA PRO A 191 -5.94 -14.36 17.99
C PRO A 191 -4.79 -14.90 17.12
N SER A 192 -4.59 -16.22 17.10
CA SER A 192 -3.57 -16.87 16.26
C SER A 192 -3.86 -16.62 14.78
N MET A 193 -3.28 -15.56 14.23
CA MET A 193 -3.42 -15.14 12.84
C MET A 193 -2.10 -15.40 12.10
N LYS A 194 -2.20 -16.02 10.92
CA LYS A 194 -1.00 -16.41 10.14
C LYS A 194 -0.32 -15.23 9.43
N ASN A 195 -1.05 -14.15 9.12
CA ASN A 195 -0.52 -13.08 8.29
C ASN A 195 -0.95 -11.71 8.88
N ILE A 196 -0.01 -10.92 9.44
CA ILE A 196 -0.33 -9.61 10.04
C ILE A 196 0.32 -8.50 9.21
N CYS A 197 -0.43 -7.96 8.25
CA CYS A 197 0.12 -7.00 7.30
C CYS A 197 0.62 -5.68 7.90
N SER A 198 0.11 -5.18 9.03
CA SER A 198 0.65 -3.94 9.62
C SER A 198 0.05 -3.64 11.00
N ILE A 199 0.88 -3.43 12.02
CA ILE A 199 0.45 -2.90 13.32
C ILE A 199 1.18 -1.59 13.56
N ILE A 200 0.44 -0.50 13.42
CA ILE A 200 0.86 0.87 13.74
C ILE A 200 0.06 1.24 14.99
N ALA A 201 0.50 0.72 16.13
CA ALA A 201 -0.15 0.89 17.44
C ALA A 201 0.92 0.79 18.53
N THR A 202 0.70 1.43 19.67
CA THR A 202 1.44 1.15 20.90
C THR A 202 0.91 -0.16 21.50
N TYR A 203 1.80 -0.99 22.00
CA TYR A 203 1.41 -2.26 22.61
C TYR A 203 2.53 -2.79 23.51
N ASP A 204 2.14 -3.60 24.48
CA ASP A 204 3.06 -4.42 25.25
C ASP A 204 3.21 -5.77 24.53
N ILE A 205 4.42 -6.10 24.09
CA ILE A 205 4.67 -7.31 23.31
C ILE A 205 4.35 -8.58 24.10
N ASP A 206 4.57 -8.59 25.42
CA ASP A 206 4.28 -9.72 26.29
C ASP A 206 2.79 -9.84 26.59
N GLU A 207 2.07 -8.72 26.63
CA GLU A 207 0.62 -8.72 26.72
C GLU A 207 -0.04 -9.30 25.46
N ILE A 208 0.38 -8.81 24.29
CA ILE A 208 -0.25 -9.16 23.00
C ILE A 208 0.18 -10.55 22.53
N PHE A 209 1.44 -10.91 22.73
CA PHE A 209 2.06 -12.15 22.23
C PHE A 209 2.58 -13.05 23.37
N LYS A 210 1.75 -13.34 24.38
CA LYS A 210 2.11 -14.21 25.52
C LYS A 210 2.79 -15.54 25.15
N ASP A 211 2.26 -16.26 24.15
CA ASP A 211 2.87 -17.47 23.60
C ASP A 211 3.32 -17.20 22.17
N ARG A 212 4.55 -16.67 22.04
CA ARG A 212 5.14 -16.25 20.76
C ARG A 212 5.28 -17.40 19.76
N SER A 213 5.36 -18.65 20.25
CA SER A 213 5.53 -19.85 19.41
C SER A 213 4.31 -20.13 18.52
N GLN A 214 3.14 -19.62 18.89
CA GLN A 214 1.88 -19.80 18.16
C GLN A 214 1.75 -18.89 16.94
N TYR A 215 2.66 -17.92 16.79
CA TYR A 215 2.59 -16.93 15.72
C TYR A 215 3.73 -17.12 14.73
N GLN A 216 3.34 -17.23 13.46
CA GLN A 216 4.25 -17.23 12.33
C GLN A 216 3.71 -16.23 11.33
N PHE A 217 4.45 -15.15 11.06
CA PHE A 217 4.00 -14.08 10.19
C PHE A 217 4.70 -14.12 8.83
N GLU A 218 3.93 -13.98 7.75
CA GLU A 218 4.53 -13.72 6.44
C GLU A 218 5.17 -12.33 6.40
N TYR A 219 4.48 -11.34 6.96
CA TYR A 219 4.93 -9.95 7.06
C TYR A 219 4.46 -9.39 8.39
N LEU A 220 5.25 -8.51 9.01
CA LEU A 220 4.90 -7.73 10.20
C LEU A 220 5.50 -6.32 10.07
N LYS A 221 4.68 -5.27 10.23
CA LYS A 221 5.16 -3.88 10.39
C LYS A 221 4.97 -3.43 11.83
N VAL A 222 6.00 -2.86 12.45
CA VAL A 222 6.05 -2.38 13.84
C VAL A 222 6.55 -0.94 13.88
N ILE A 223 5.99 -0.11 14.77
CA ILE A 223 6.64 1.15 15.16
C ILE A 223 7.52 0.89 16.37
N SER A 224 8.81 1.22 16.28
CA SER A 224 9.70 1.18 17.45
C SER A 224 9.27 2.30 18.42
N SER A 225 9.00 1.95 19.68
CA SER A 225 8.91 2.89 20.80
C SER A 225 9.35 2.29 22.14
N ASN A 226 10.40 1.44 22.10
CA ASN A 226 10.95 0.54 23.15
C ASN A 226 10.61 -0.95 22.89
N GLN A 227 11.44 -1.64 22.13
CA GLN A 227 11.31 -3.09 21.92
C GLN A 227 12.50 -3.82 22.58
N GLU A 228 12.20 -4.57 23.64
CA GLU A 228 12.98 -5.76 23.99
C GLU A 228 12.65 -6.88 22.97
N SER A 229 13.60 -7.78 22.71
CA SER A 229 13.60 -8.76 21.60
C SER A 229 12.22 -9.26 21.15
N LEU A 230 11.94 -9.19 19.84
CA LEU A 230 10.65 -9.56 19.25
C LEU A 230 10.27 -11.03 19.48
N GLY A 231 11.24 -11.97 19.46
CA GLY A 231 11.00 -13.41 19.74
C GLY A 231 9.89 -14.08 18.91
N LEU A 232 9.52 -13.51 17.76
CA LEU A 232 8.42 -13.94 16.89
C LEU A 232 8.99 -14.52 15.59
N LYS A 233 8.35 -15.53 14.99
CA LYS A 233 8.78 -16.07 13.69
C LYS A 233 8.16 -15.27 12.55
N MET A 234 8.97 -14.75 11.63
CA MET A 234 8.45 -14.05 10.46
C MET A 234 9.40 -14.09 9.26
N LYS A 235 8.85 -13.89 8.05
CA LYS A 235 9.66 -13.77 6.82
C LYS A 235 10.00 -12.32 6.45
N HIS A 236 9.07 -11.40 6.65
CA HIS A 236 9.25 -9.98 6.35
C HIS A 236 8.99 -9.15 7.60
N LEU A 237 9.93 -8.30 7.97
CA LEU A 237 9.79 -7.36 9.09
C LEU A 237 9.99 -5.94 8.57
N GLU A 238 9.05 -5.06 8.85
CA GLU A 238 9.18 -3.63 8.62
C GLU A 238 9.18 -2.90 9.96
N ILE A 239 10.22 -2.11 10.20
CA ILE A 239 10.35 -1.28 11.39
C ILE A 239 10.23 0.16 10.93
N SER A 240 9.27 0.90 11.46
CA SER A 240 9.15 2.33 11.26
C SER A 240 9.38 3.07 12.58
N ILE A 241 9.88 4.30 12.52
CA ILE A 241 10.06 5.17 13.69
C ILE A 241 9.27 6.44 13.44
N TYR A 242 8.67 6.98 14.50
CA TYR A 242 7.95 8.25 14.46
C TYR A 242 8.32 9.10 15.68
N GLY A 243 8.91 10.27 15.43
CA GLY A 243 9.15 11.32 16.42
C GLY A 243 10.64 11.54 16.75
N ASP A 244 10.95 12.65 17.42
CA ASP A 244 12.32 13.14 17.67
C ASP A 244 13.09 12.35 18.76
N LYS A 245 13.20 11.02 18.65
CA LYS A 245 13.96 10.17 19.59
C LYS A 245 14.89 9.20 18.88
N THR A 246 16.04 8.95 19.51
CA THR A 246 16.92 7.84 19.13
C THR A 246 16.38 6.56 19.72
N GLU A 247 16.21 5.54 18.89
CA GLU A 247 15.73 4.24 19.34
C GLU A 247 16.72 3.13 19.02
N ASN A 248 16.94 2.26 20.00
CA ASN A 248 17.78 1.08 19.87
C ASN A 248 16.87 -0.14 19.67
N VAL A 249 17.00 -0.81 18.53
CA VAL A 249 16.33 -2.07 18.27
C VAL A 249 17.31 -3.21 18.50
N ARG A 250 17.03 -4.05 19.49
CA ARG A 250 17.84 -5.21 19.84
C ARG A 250 17.11 -6.52 19.58
N GLY A 251 17.86 -7.56 19.22
CA GLY A 251 17.33 -8.93 19.11
C GLY A 251 16.30 -9.08 17.99
N LEU A 252 16.68 -8.69 16.77
CA LEU A 252 15.91 -8.98 15.57
C LEU A 252 15.73 -10.50 15.43
N PRO A 253 14.52 -10.98 15.05
CA PRO A 253 14.27 -12.41 14.93
C PRO A 253 15.14 -13.11 13.88
N ASP A 254 15.69 -14.26 14.26
CA ASP A 254 16.33 -15.17 13.31
C ASP A 254 15.30 -15.71 12.30
N GLY A 255 15.70 -15.84 11.03
CA GLY A 255 14.89 -16.40 9.96
C GLY A 255 14.11 -15.37 9.12
N ILE A 256 14.25 -14.08 9.41
CA ILE A 256 13.72 -13.00 8.54
C ILE A 256 14.47 -13.01 7.21
N GLU A 257 13.74 -13.06 6.11
CA GLU A 257 14.25 -13.02 4.73
C GLU A 257 14.31 -11.58 4.20
N THR A 258 13.36 -10.72 4.59
CA THR A 258 13.31 -9.31 4.20
C THR A 258 13.17 -8.39 5.40
N LEU A 259 14.05 -7.39 5.50
CA LEU A 259 13.98 -6.34 6.51
C LEU A 259 13.75 -4.98 5.82
N THR A 260 12.72 -4.25 6.26
CA THR A 260 12.46 -2.86 5.85
C THR A 260 12.66 -1.94 7.04
N ILE A 261 13.41 -0.86 6.85
CA ILE A 261 13.71 0.16 7.85
C ILE A 261 13.19 1.50 7.34
N GLY A 262 12.13 1.99 7.97
CA GLY A 262 11.54 3.30 7.76
C GLY A 262 11.97 4.29 8.84
N THR A 263 12.75 5.30 8.47
CA THR A 263 13.08 6.43 9.35
C THR A 263 12.43 7.69 8.78
N ASP A 264 11.71 8.45 9.59
CA ASP A 264 11.32 9.80 9.20
C ASP A 264 12.53 10.74 9.32
N TYR A 265 12.41 11.89 8.64
CA TYR A 265 13.47 12.82 8.22
C TYR A 265 14.43 13.38 9.32
N ARG A 266 14.28 13.01 10.59
CA ARG A 266 15.13 13.47 11.72
C ARG A 266 15.61 12.35 12.65
N ASP A 267 15.23 11.11 12.37
CA ASP A 267 15.30 10.04 13.36
C ASP A 267 16.61 9.24 13.20
N SER A 268 17.18 8.77 14.31
CA SER A 268 18.28 7.81 14.26
C SER A 268 17.88 6.48 14.88
N LEU A 269 17.81 5.46 14.02
CA LEU A 269 17.68 4.08 14.43
C LEU A 269 19.06 3.46 14.62
N VAL A 270 19.30 2.88 15.78
CA VAL A 270 20.46 2.03 16.01
C VAL A 270 19.98 0.59 16.01
N ILE A 271 20.39 -0.16 15.00
CA ILE A 271 20.29 -1.61 14.96
C ILE A 271 21.69 -2.13 15.23
N ASP A 272 21.84 -2.98 16.24
CA ASP A 272 23.13 -3.57 16.62
C ASP A 272 23.61 -4.49 15.48
N ASP A 273 22.85 -5.55 15.17
CA ASP A 273 23.17 -6.50 14.09
C ASP A 273 21.95 -6.82 13.22
N ILE A 274 22.15 -6.99 11.91
CA ILE A 274 21.13 -7.52 10.99
C ILE A 274 21.33 -9.05 10.88
N PRO A 275 20.28 -9.86 11.10
CA PRO A 275 20.40 -11.32 11.04
C PRO A 275 20.94 -11.84 9.69
N PRO A 276 21.79 -12.89 9.69
CA PRO A 276 22.35 -13.49 8.47
C PRO A 276 21.30 -14.25 7.62
N SER A 277 20.05 -14.32 8.06
CA SER A 277 18.96 -14.83 7.23
C SER A 277 18.44 -13.80 6.22
N VAL A 278 18.74 -12.51 6.43
CA VAL A 278 18.21 -11.41 5.61
C VAL A 278 18.85 -11.46 4.22
N ARG A 279 18.00 -11.57 3.19
CA ARG A 279 18.38 -11.57 1.77
C ARG A 279 17.99 -10.27 1.08
N LYS A 280 16.97 -9.58 1.58
CA LYS A 280 16.53 -8.28 1.08
C LYS A 280 16.50 -7.25 2.20
N LEU A 281 17.15 -6.12 1.99
CA LEU A 281 17.15 -4.99 2.91
C LEU A 281 16.59 -3.76 2.19
N VAL A 282 15.54 -3.16 2.76
CA VAL A 282 14.94 -1.91 2.26
C VAL A 282 15.16 -0.84 3.30
N ILE A 283 15.75 0.28 2.90
CA ILE A 283 16.07 1.41 3.78
C ILE A 283 15.43 2.65 3.18
N HIS A 284 14.63 3.35 3.98
CA HIS A 284 13.92 4.53 3.49
C HIS A 284 14.85 5.71 3.19
N SER A 285 15.90 5.93 3.99
CA SER A 285 16.82 7.06 3.84
C SER A 285 18.28 6.65 4.01
N LEU A 286 19.19 7.22 3.20
CA LEU A 286 20.65 7.11 3.38
C LEU A 286 21.13 7.62 4.75
N ASP A 287 20.33 8.45 5.43
CA ASP A 287 20.63 8.92 6.79
C ASP A 287 20.87 7.77 7.79
N PHE A 288 20.32 6.58 7.52
CA PHE A 288 20.54 5.37 8.32
C PHE A 288 22.04 5.02 8.49
N PHE A 289 22.86 5.26 7.45
CA PHE A 289 24.28 4.92 7.48
C PHE A 289 25.16 6.01 8.11
N LYS A 290 24.64 7.23 8.33
CA LYS A 290 25.47 8.40 8.70
C LYS A 290 26.12 8.33 10.09
N LYS A 291 25.51 7.61 11.03
CA LYS A 291 26.00 7.51 12.44
C LYS A 291 26.75 6.22 12.74
N LYS A 292 26.95 5.36 11.75
CA LYS A 292 27.58 4.04 11.95
C LYS A 292 29.06 4.15 11.59
N GLU A 293 29.95 3.90 12.56
CA GLU A 293 31.40 4.01 12.36
C GLU A 293 31.94 3.00 11.33
N LYS A 294 31.27 1.86 11.16
CA LYS A 294 31.61 0.83 10.17
C LYS A 294 30.35 0.26 9.53
N ILE A 295 30.10 0.61 8.27
CA ILE A 295 28.90 0.18 7.55
C ILE A 295 28.99 -1.30 7.15
N GLU A 296 30.19 -1.78 6.83
CA GLU A 296 30.52 -3.18 6.51
C GLU A 296 30.08 -4.16 7.61
N GLU A 297 30.13 -3.74 8.87
CA GLU A 297 29.74 -4.58 10.01
C GLU A 297 28.21 -4.72 10.14
N ILE A 298 27.42 -3.92 9.42
CA ILE A 298 25.95 -3.92 9.52
C ILE A 298 25.30 -4.85 8.50
N LEU A 299 25.84 -4.88 7.27
CA LEU A 299 25.21 -5.59 6.17
C LEU A 299 25.54 -7.09 6.26
N PRO A 300 24.55 -7.98 6.26
CA PRO A 300 24.82 -9.41 6.37
C PRO A 300 25.41 -9.93 5.04
N ASN A 301 26.38 -10.85 5.13
CA ASN A 301 27.00 -11.51 3.96
C ASN A 301 26.02 -12.33 3.10
N SER A 302 24.80 -12.54 3.57
CA SER A 302 23.70 -13.21 2.85
C SER A 302 22.91 -12.27 1.94
N LEU A 303 23.13 -10.96 2.02
CA LEU A 303 22.29 -9.95 1.38
C LEU A 303 22.39 -10.03 -0.16
N GLN A 304 21.25 -10.16 -0.82
CA GLN A 304 21.14 -10.30 -2.28
C GLN A 304 20.54 -9.04 -2.93
N GLU A 305 19.65 -8.34 -2.22
CA GLU A 305 19.00 -7.13 -2.70
C GLU A 305 19.05 -6.01 -1.63
N LEU A 306 19.53 -4.84 -2.02
CA LEU A 306 19.53 -3.63 -1.20
C LEU A 306 18.75 -2.53 -1.91
N VAL A 307 17.74 -1.97 -1.24
CA VAL A 307 16.91 -0.88 -1.78
C VAL A 307 17.02 0.33 -0.87
N ILE A 308 17.41 1.48 -1.42
CA ILE A 308 17.47 2.75 -0.71
C ILE A 308 16.56 3.75 -1.42
N LEU A 309 15.56 4.28 -0.70
CA LEU A 309 14.46 5.04 -1.32
C LEU A 309 14.70 6.55 -1.41
N HIS A 310 15.43 7.14 -0.46
CA HIS A 310 15.65 8.59 -0.39
C HIS A 310 17.07 8.93 0.02
N SER A 311 17.58 10.06 -0.50
CA SER A 311 18.95 10.52 -0.25
C SER A 311 19.14 11.21 1.13
N GLY A 312 18.06 11.59 1.81
CA GLY A 312 18.08 12.29 3.10
C GLY A 312 18.17 13.83 2.98
N ILE A 313 18.11 14.54 4.13
CA ILE A 313 18.09 16.03 4.18
C ILE A 313 19.43 16.65 3.79
N ILE A 314 20.52 16.03 4.23
CA ILE A 314 21.87 16.56 3.99
C ILE A 314 22.45 15.76 2.85
N SER A 315 22.45 16.37 1.67
CA SER A 315 23.17 15.91 0.50
C SER A 315 24.64 15.72 0.86
N THR A 316 25.01 14.49 1.22
CA THR A 316 26.41 14.12 1.10
C THR A 316 26.66 14.10 -0.40
N LYS A 317 27.36 15.13 -0.89
CA LYS A 317 28.08 15.10 -2.16
C LYS A 317 29.11 13.95 -2.24
N GLY A 318 29.19 13.08 -1.23
CA GLY A 318 30.05 11.91 -1.19
C GLY A 318 29.41 10.71 -1.89
N ASN A 319 30.25 9.94 -2.56
CA ASN A 319 29.86 8.71 -3.23
C ASN A 319 29.28 7.71 -2.23
N PHE A 320 28.27 6.95 -2.65
CA PHE A 320 27.93 5.70 -1.98
C PHE A 320 29.05 4.71 -2.35
N ASP A 321 30.01 4.57 -1.44
CA ASP A 321 31.07 3.58 -1.57
C ASP A 321 30.43 2.19 -1.68
N SER A 322 30.87 1.36 -2.62
CA SER A 322 30.37 0.00 -2.78
C SER A 322 31.31 -1.05 -2.20
N ASP A 323 32.45 -0.66 -1.64
CA ASP A 323 33.31 -1.54 -0.84
C ASP A 323 32.58 -2.03 0.41
N ILE A 324 31.60 -1.27 0.90
CA ILE A 324 30.75 -1.67 2.03
C ILE A 324 29.71 -2.75 1.67
N LEU A 325 29.52 -3.08 0.38
CA LEU A 325 28.48 -3.99 -0.07
C LEU A 325 28.96 -5.45 -0.07
N PRO A 326 28.19 -6.38 0.52
CA PRO A 326 28.59 -7.79 0.56
C PRO A 326 28.68 -8.39 -0.84
N GLU A 327 29.64 -9.29 -1.07
CA GLU A 327 29.88 -9.91 -2.39
C GLU A 327 28.63 -10.58 -2.98
N SER A 328 27.78 -11.14 -2.12
CA SER A 328 26.51 -11.78 -2.48
C SER A 328 25.49 -10.86 -3.14
N LEU A 329 25.66 -9.53 -3.05
CA LEU A 329 24.69 -8.56 -3.53
C LEU A 329 24.54 -8.62 -5.05
N GLN A 330 23.33 -8.90 -5.51
CA GLN A 330 22.97 -9.00 -6.93
C GLN A 330 22.22 -7.77 -7.41
N SER A 331 21.42 -7.15 -6.55
CA SER A 331 20.60 -5.99 -6.91
C SER A 331 20.75 -4.84 -5.93
N LEU A 332 20.87 -3.64 -6.47
CA LEU A 332 20.98 -2.39 -5.72
C LEU A 332 20.04 -1.35 -6.32
N THR A 333 19.23 -0.72 -5.47
CA THR A 333 18.42 0.46 -5.83
C THR A 333 18.90 1.67 -5.04
N LEU A 334 19.22 2.77 -5.71
CA LEU A 334 19.73 4.01 -5.10
C LEU A 334 18.91 5.24 -5.47
N PRO A 335 18.72 6.22 -4.56
CA PRO A 335 18.04 7.48 -4.82
C PRO A 335 18.99 8.52 -5.42
N SER A 336 19.87 8.09 -6.32
CA SER A 336 20.95 8.90 -6.88
C SER A 336 21.29 8.42 -8.30
N ILE A 337 21.87 9.32 -9.09
CA ILE A 337 22.48 9.03 -10.41
C ILE A 337 24.01 8.85 -10.32
N GLN A 338 24.56 8.68 -9.11
CA GLN A 338 25.96 8.32 -8.90
C GLN A 338 26.13 6.81 -8.95
N LEU A 339 27.02 6.35 -9.82
CA LEU A 339 27.36 4.94 -9.92
C LEU A 339 28.02 4.49 -8.61
N PRO A 340 27.64 3.33 -8.07
CA PRO A 340 28.40 2.68 -7.00
C PRO A 340 29.81 2.37 -7.54
N GLN A 341 30.83 2.61 -6.72
CA GLN A 341 32.23 2.33 -7.03
C GLN A 341 32.89 1.67 -5.82
N PRO A 342 33.82 0.71 -6.03
CA PRO A 342 34.37 0.28 -7.31
C PRO A 342 33.54 -0.78 -8.05
N ARG A 343 32.62 -1.47 -7.36
CA ARG A 343 31.80 -2.56 -7.93
C ARG A 343 30.41 -2.09 -8.35
N ILE A 344 30.00 -2.44 -9.57
CA ILE A 344 28.62 -2.27 -10.08
C ILE A 344 27.86 -3.59 -9.90
N PRO A 345 26.74 -3.62 -9.15
CA PRO A 345 25.91 -4.83 -9.01
C PRO A 345 25.27 -5.25 -10.34
N LYS A 346 24.97 -6.56 -10.46
CA LYS A 346 24.34 -7.14 -11.65
C LYS A 346 23.05 -6.43 -12.08
N ASN A 347 22.24 -6.00 -11.11
CA ASN A 347 21.03 -5.23 -11.34
C ASN A 347 21.07 -3.93 -10.54
N LEU A 348 21.35 -2.81 -11.22
CA LEU A 348 21.35 -1.49 -10.63
C LEU A 348 20.10 -0.72 -11.05
N VAL A 349 19.38 -0.17 -10.08
CA VAL A 349 18.25 0.73 -10.28
C VAL A 349 18.57 2.06 -9.64
N MET A 350 18.30 3.14 -10.35
CA MET A 350 18.49 4.49 -9.84
C MET A 350 17.17 5.24 -9.92
N ILE A 351 16.74 5.74 -8.78
CA ILE A 351 15.46 6.42 -8.58
C ILE A 351 15.70 7.87 -8.12
N PRO A 352 16.30 8.73 -8.97
CA PRO A 352 16.55 10.11 -8.62
C PRO A 352 15.25 10.89 -8.37
N SER A 353 15.23 11.70 -7.31
CA SER A 353 14.06 12.49 -6.95
C SER A 353 13.68 13.48 -8.06
N GLY A 354 12.45 13.39 -8.58
CA GLY A 354 11.91 14.29 -9.59
C GLY A 354 12.41 14.01 -11.02
N GLU A 355 12.98 12.83 -11.27
CA GLU A 355 13.56 12.43 -12.55
C GLU A 355 13.10 11.03 -12.95
N ASN A 356 13.34 10.67 -14.22
CA ASN A 356 13.06 9.32 -14.71
C ASN A 356 14.01 8.30 -14.09
N ASN A 357 13.48 7.12 -13.81
CA ASN A 357 14.26 6.01 -13.31
C ASN A 357 15.24 5.52 -14.37
N LEU A 358 16.41 5.06 -13.90
CA LEU A 358 17.43 4.43 -14.73
C LEU A 358 17.66 3.00 -14.27
N TRP A 359 17.88 2.11 -15.22
CA TRP A 359 18.18 0.71 -14.95
C TRP A 359 19.42 0.28 -15.71
N LEU A 360 20.27 -0.48 -15.03
CA LEU A 360 21.35 -1.26 -15.63
C LEU A 360 21.17 -2.72 -15.22
N ARG A 361 21.18 -3.62 -16.20
CA ARG A 361 21.14 -5.06 -15.98
C ARG A 361 22.25 -5.72 -16.75
N THR A 362 23.09 -6.51 -16.08
CA THR A 362 24.10 -7.34 -16.74
C THR A 362 23.41 -8.31 -17.73
N LEU A 363 23.99 -8.43 -18.91
CA LEU A 363 23.65 -9.45 -19.90
C LEU A 363 24.69 -10.58 -19.85
N ASP A 364 25.96 -10.20 -19.68
CA ASP A 364 27.11 -11.08 -19.50
C ASP A 364 28.22 -10.34 -18.70
N ASP A 365 29.43 -10.91 -18.67
CA ASP A 365 30.56 -10.40 -17.89
C ASP A 365 31.04 -8.99 -18.33
N HIS A 366 30.66 -8.51 -19.52
CA HIS A 366 31.14 -7.23 -20.06
C HIS A 366 30.02 -6.29 -20.53
N HIS A 367 28.80 -6.79 -20.74
CA HIS A 367 27.71 -6.00 -21.32
C HIS A 367 26.56 -5.79 -20.34
N TYR A 368 25.99 -4.59 -20.39
CA TYR A 368 24.82 -4.18 -19.63
C TYR A 368 23.73 -3.67 -20.56
N LEU A 369 22.48 -4.05 -20.28
CA LEU A 369 21.30 -3.37 -20.79
C LEU A 369 21.03 -2.15 -19.92
N PHE A 370 21.23 -0.96 -20.49
CA PHE A 370 20.83 0.32 -19.92
C PHE A 370 19.46 0.70 -20.47
N PHE A 371 18.51 1.08 -19.61
CA PHE A 371 17.20 1.56 -20.05
C PHE A 371 16.62 2.59 -19.08
N THR A 372 15.67 3.40 -19.56
CA THR A 372 15.12 4.53 -18.82
C THR A 372 13.65 4.78 -19.18
N GLU A 373 12.94 5.54 -18.35
CA GLU A 373 11.58 6.03 -18.65
C GLU A 373 11.57 7.32 -19.49
N HIS A 374 12.74 7.80 -19.93
CA HIS A 374 12.86 9.06 -20.67
C HIS A 374 12.33 8.93 -22.11
N PRO A 375 11.47 9.84 -22.59
CA PRO A 375 10.84 9.72 -23.91
C PRO A 375 11.83 9.72 -25.07
N ASN A 376 12.97 10.41 -24.91
CA ASN A 376 14.00 10.51 -25.95
C ASN A 376 15.08 9.42 -25.90
N PHE A 377 15.09 8.58 -24.85
CA PHE A 377 16.07 7.51 -24.71
C PHE A 377 15.48 6.33 -23.96
N ILE A 378 15.15 5.28 -24.70
CA ILE A 378 14.45 4.11 -24.14
C ILE A 378 15.46 3.10 -23.60
N SER A 379 16.44 2.67 -24.40
CA SER A 379 17.42 1.65 -24.00
C SER A 379 18.65 1.56 -24.90
N ALA A 380 19.77 1.04 -24.39
CA ALA A 380 20.95 0.63 -25.14
C ALA A 380 21.68 -0.55 -24.46
N ILE A 381 22.42 -1.34 -25.25
CA ILE A 381 23.40 -2.30 -24.72
C ILE A 381 24.75 -1.59 -24.68
N VAL A 382 25.44 -1.66 -23.55
CA VAL A 382 26.64 -0.89 -23.27
C VAL A 382 27.71 -1.79 -22.67
N ASP A 383 28.95 -1.60 -23.10
CA ASP A 383 30.11 -2.24 -22.48
C ASP A 383 30.40 -1.61 -21.11
N GLU A 384 30.86 -2.40 -20.14
CA GLU A 384 31.13 -1.97 -18.77
C GLU A 384 32.06 -0.74 -18.72
N LEU A 385 33.08 -0.69 -19.58
CA LEU A 385 34.05 0.43 -19.64
C LEU A 385 33.39 1.73 -20.15
N GLN A 386 32.24 1.64 -20.79
CA GLN A 386 31.49 2.79 -21.30
C GLN A 386 30.48 3.35 -20.30
N ILE A 387 30.12 2.58 -19.26
CA ILE A 387 29.11 2.98 -18.27
C ILE A 387 29.42 4.36 -17.67
N PRO A 388 30.65 4.67 -17.18
CA PRO A 388 30.92 5.99 -16.61
C PRO A 388 30.71 7.15 -17.60
N LYS A 389 31.02 6.94 -18.89
CA LYS A 389 30.84 7.94 -19.95
C LYS A 389 29.37 8.18 -20.25
N ILE A 390 28.57 7.12 -20.32
CA ILE A 390 27.12 7.21 -20.57
C ILE A 390 26.42 7.94 -19.42
N PHE A 391 26.82 7.67 -18.18
CA PHE A 391 26.32 8.40 -17.01
C PHE A 391 26.72 9.87 -17.00
N ALA A 392 27.95 10.19 -17.41
CA ALA A 392 28.39 11.58 -17.57
C ALA A 392 27.58 12.31 -18.64
N LEU A 393 27.28 11.63 -19.76
CA LEU A 393 26.44 12.15 -20.85
C LEU A 393 24.99 12.37 -20.39
N TYR A 394 24.40 11.42 -19.67
CA TYR A 394 23.05 11.58 -19.11
C TYR A 394 22.99 12.77 -18.14
N LYS A 395 24.01 12.94 -17.29
CA LYS A 395 24.16 14.13 -16.42
C LYS A 395 24.30 15.44 -17.20
N SER A 396 24.94 15.44 -18.37
CA SER A 396 25.12 16.66 -19.17
C SER A 396 23.85 17.05 -19.94
N PHE A 397 23.09 16.09 -20.49
CA PHE A 397 21.77 16.34 -21.09
C PHE A 397 20.80 17.01 -20.11
N LYS A 398 20.95 16.73 -18.82
CA LYS A 398 20.21 17.36 -17.73
C LYS A 398 20.59 18.83 -17.48
N MET A 399 21.84 19.22 -17.67
CA MET A 399 22.25 20.63 -17.51
C MET A 399 21.73 21.54 -18.64
N ILE A 400 21.32 20.96 -19.77
CA ILE A 400 20.84 21.69 -20.95
C ILE A 400 19.29 21.76 -20.97
N SER A 401 18.60 20.96 -20.15
CA SER A 401 17.13 20.84 -20.10
C SER A 401 16.47 21.49 -18.88
N LYS A 402 17.23 22.20 -18.05
CA LYS A 402 16.74 23.18 -17.06
C LYS A 402 17.06 24.58 -17.53
#